data_AF-U4LFE5-F1
#
_entry.id   AF-U4LFE5-F1
#
_cell.length_a   1.000
_cell.length_b   1.000
_cell.length_c   1.000
_cell.angle_alpha   90.00
_cell.angle_beta   90.00
_cell.angle_gamma   90.00
#
_symmetry.space_group_name_H-M   'P 1'
#
loop_
_entity.id
_entity.type
_entity.pdbx_description
1 polymer ?
#
loop_
_entity_poly.entity_id
_entity_poly.type
_entity_poly.pdbx_seq_one_letter_code
_entity_poly.pdbx_strand_id
1 'polypeptide(L)'
;MKFAHTYHDNLALYPSDWQAASIQYRQLKKCIKRVSRELTELGLDVETLKNHLAESEASASGLQYMFDGTVQSIQPKLILRVHNQHNKRDISLALSGETRVALASLLAQRAQPEICCKPTTSSHSSPHTRSSSLLSVPTLSNDADTCSIRSSSSCSSQSSSTSSTSHAAESEPETSETKIEIPLTSDIEFFSSLTTELTSVESVQTVARSTIETEILSLGKAVTVVSSPTIRPNALSAYSKSDLYAWREIFRLYLDMGIFFSPFEKDAHKERTPEDAKARLEKFQTIMKQKNLGGKFKHRTSEQLLFQFITVNEEMYKVFHFDHINKEAMRKILKKFDKRTALGATVAFPEFVRGTPFLANNLARALCSVMQADLVEIIPQLDDYLCPVCSGLAIKPVRLSCSHVYCVRCLVKLQRERKRFCPLCRGDHVLTADAGNLDTGLLNFLRTYFPKEAKEKQRENEEEVIREQWRNVHMRHAQTTQSVNQVAGGESCVVM
;
A
#
# COMPACT_ATOMS: atom_id res chain seq x y z
N MET A 1 13.05 26.52 16.23
CA MET A 1 13.11 25.21 16.93
C MET A 1 11.79 24.43 16.98
N LYS A 2 10.68 24.91 16.39
CA LYS A 2 9.30 24.45 16.66
C LYS A 2 9.03 22.93 16.55
N PHE A 3 9.43 22.26 15.46
CA PHE A 3 9.04 20.87 15.15
C PHE A 3 9.24 19.84 16.28
N ALA A 4 10.31 19.93 17.08
CA ALA A 4 10.58 18.95 18.14
C ALA A 4 9.70 19.13 19.40
N HIS A 5 8.93 20.21 19.48
CA HIS A 5 7.79 20.35 20.39
C HIS A 5 6.56 19.83 19.68
N THR A 6 6.21 20.39 18.51
CA THR A 6 5.01 20.01 17.72
C THR A 6 4.86 18.50 17.51
N TYR A 7 5.95 17.75 17.29
CA TYR A 7 5.94 16.30 17.20
C TYR A 7 5.58 15.60 18.53
N HIS A 8 6.12 16.07 19.65
CA HIS A 8 5.80 15.58 20.99
C HIS A 8 4.38 15.99 21.42
N ASP A 9 3.94 17.20 21.06
CA ASP A 9 2.59 17.71 21.29
C ASP A 9 1.55 16.85 20.54
N ASN A 10 1.87 16.38 19.32
CA ASN A 10 1.04 15.42 18.59
C ASN A 10 1.09 14.00 19.18
N LEU A 11 2.25 13.56 19.69
CA LEU A 11 2.36 12.25 20.35
C LEU A 11 1.55 12.17 21.66
N ALA A 12 1.34 13.30 22.35
CA ALA A 12 0.49 13.36 23.54
C ALA A 12 -1.00 13.03 23.28
N LEU A 13 -1.42 12.93 22.01
CA LEU A 13 -2.75 12.47 21.59
C LEU A 13 -2.90 10.93 21.61
N TYR A 14 -1.82 10.19 21.87
CA TYR A 14 -1.76 8.74 21.73
C TYR A 14 -1.53 8.00 23.06
N PRO A 15 -1.92 6.71 23.15
CA PRO A 15 -1.59 5.84 24.27
C PRO A 15 -0.09 5.74 24.57
N SER A 16 0.28 5.39 25.81
CA SER A 16 1.66 5.46 26.30
C SER A 16 2.63 4.46 25.64
N ASP A 17 2.12 3.31 25.20
CA ASP A 17 2.83 2.32 24.39
C ASP A 17 3.15 2.84 22.97
N TRP A 18 2.19 3.53 22.32
CA TRP A 18 2.44 4.21 21.04
C TRP A 18 3.46 5.34 21.18
N GLN A 19 3.41 6.09 22.29
CA GLN A 19 4.41 7.13 22.59
C GLN A 19 5.80 6.53 22.82
N ALA A 20 5.90 5.41 23.55
CA ALA A 20 7.16 4.71 23.80
C ALA A 20 7.78 4.13 22.50
N ALA A 21 6.95 3.56 21.62
CA ALA A 21 7.36 3.03 20.32
C ALA A 21 7.77 4.10 19.30
N SER A 22 7.38 5.36 19.49
CA SER A 22 7.60 6.44 18.52
C SER A 22 9.07 6.88 18.42
N ILE A 23 9.42 7.50 17.27
CA ILE A 23 10.79 7.98 16.98
C ILE A 23 11.27 8.96 18.07
N GLN A 24 12.39 8.62 18.71
CA GLN A 24 13.02 9.30 19.83
C GLN A 24 13.83 10.52 19.36
N TYR A 25 13.16 11.44 18.65
CA TYR A 25 13.74 12.59 17.95
C TYR A 25 14.69 13.47 18.79
N ARG A 26 14.48 13.53 20.11
CA ARG A 26 15.37 14.24 21.06
C ARG A 26 16.70 13.51 21.30
N GLN A 27 16.69 12.17 21.30
CA GLN A 27 17.85 11.30 21.50
C GLN A 27 18.70 11.23 20.22
N LEU A 28 18.08 10.90 19.08
CA LEU A 28 18.73 10.92 17.76
C LEU A 28 19.42 12.26 17.45
N LYS A 29 18.83 13.39 17.86
CA LYS A 29 19.44 14.73 17.74
C LYS A 29 20.72 14.90 18.58
N LYS A 30 20.92 14.15 19.66
CA LYS A 30 22.20 14.07 20.40
C LYS A 30 23.21 13.23 19.64
N CYS A 31 22.82 12.09 19.05
CA CYS A 31 23.71 11.23 18.26
C CYS A 31 24.26 11.98 17.04
N ILE A 32 23.44 12.74 16.30
CA ILE A 32 23.91 13.61 15.20
C ILE A 32 25.03 14.57 15.62
N LYS A 33 25.02 15.07 16.87
CA LYS A 33 26.13 15.93 17.37
C LYS A 33 27.44 15.15 17.55
N ARG A 34 27.37 13.87 17.88
CA ARG A 34 28.56 13.01 18.03
C ARG A 34 29.12 12.64 16.66
N VAL A 35 28.28 12.22 15.71
CA VAL A 35 28.68 12.02 14.29
C VAL A 35 29.36 13.25 13.72
N SER A 36 28.74 14.44 13.90
CA SER A 36 29.29 15.72 13.44
C SER A 36 30.63 16.09 14.09
N ARG A 37 30.93 15.55 15.28
CA ARG A 37 32.21 15.77 15.97
C ARG A 37 33.26 14.76 15.52
N GLU A 38 32.90 13.47 15.47
CA GLU A 38 33.73 12.36 15.00
C GLU A 38 34.24 12.59 13.57
N LEU A 39 33.37 13.08 12.69
CA LEU A 39 33.76 13.54 11.34
C LEU A 39 34.76 14.70 11.37
N THR A 40 34.59 15.68 12.28
CA THR A 40 35.53 16.80 12.42
C THR A 40 36.88 16.34 13.01
N GLU A 41 36.86 15.42 13.96
CA GLU A 41 38.03 14.78 14.58
C GLU A 41 38.86 13.96 13.56
N LEU A 42 38.22 13.49 12.47
CA LEU A 42 38.86 12.83 11.32
C LEU A 42 39.29 13.80 10.19
N GLY A 43 39.07 15.11 10.35
CA GLY A 43 39.34 16.09 9.28
C GLY A 43 38.38 15.99 8.08
N LEU A 44 37.16 15.50 8.30
CA LEU A 44 36.10 15.34 7.30
C LEU A 44 34.93 16.28 7.63
N ASP A 45 35.17 17.58 7.51
CA ASP A 45 34.17 18.59 7.83
C ASP A 45 33.03 18.67 6.76
N VAL A 46 32.00 19.48 7.05
CA VAL A 46 30.80 19.62 6.22
C VAL A 46 31.07 20.28 4.86
N GLU A 47 32.20 20.98 4.68
CA GLU A 47 32.59 21.56 3.39
C GLU A 47 33.48 20.59 2.60
N THR A 48 34.48 19.98 3.24
CA THR A 48 35.29 18.89 2.67
C THR A 48 34.43 17.75 2.12
N LEU A 49 33.43 17.29 2.89
CA LEU A 49 32.55 16.19 2.49
C LEU A 49 31.64 16.54 1.31
N LYS A 50 31.13 17.78 1.20
CA LYS A 50 30.30 18.18 0.05
C LYS A 50 31.06 18.10 -1.26
N ASN A 51 32.30 18.61 -1.26
CA ASN A 51 33.13 18.64 -2.45
C ASN A 51 33.40 17.19 -2.91
N HIS A 52 33.90 16.36 -2.00
CA HIS A 52 34.40 15.02 -2.32
C HIS A 52 33.34 13.90 -2.42
N LEU A 53 32.11 14.13 -1.95
CA LEU A 53 30.95 13.26 -2.26
C LEU A 53 30.32 13.64 -3.61
N ALA A 54 30.28 14.92 -3.98
CA ALA A 54 29.74 15.35 -5.27
C ALA A 54 30.65 14.98 -6.46
N GLU A 55 31.97 15.05 -6.28
CA GLU A 55 32.96 14.62 -7.27
C GLU A 55 32.88 13.11 -7.59
N SER A 56 32.32 12.30 -6.67
CA SER A 56 32.26 10.83 -6.81
C SER A 56 31.24 10.33 -7.85
N GLU A 57 30.33 11.17 -8.35
CA GLU A 57 29.44 10.81 -9.46
C GLU A 57 30.12 10.95 -10.84
N ALA A 58 31.27 11.64 -10.91
CA ALA A 58 31.96 11.99 -12.16
C ALA A 58 33.35 11.37 -12.32
N SER A 59 33.91 10.71 -11.30
CA SER A 59 35.29 10.20 -11.31
C SER A 59 35.46 8.88 -10.56
N ALA A 60 36.45 8.07 -10.97
CA ALA A 60 36.75 6.74 -10.43
C ALA A 60 37.48 6.76 -9.07
N SER A 61 37.52 7.89 -8.37
CA SER A 61 38.05 8.02 -7.02
C SER A 61 37.28 9.13 -6.28
N GLY A 62 36.89 8.85 -5.05
CA GLY A 62 35.90 9.64 -4.33
C GLY A 62 35.56 9.06 -2.96
N LEU A 63 34.78 9.82 -2.19
CA LEU A 63 34.09 9.30 -1.02
C LEU A 63 32.70 8.81 -1.42
N GLN A 64 32.23 7.74 -0.78
CA GLN A 64 30.89 7.20 -0.97
C GLN A 64 30.32 6.79 0.40
N TYR A 65 29.09 7.21 0.70
CA TYR A 65 28.36 6.75 1.88
C TYR A 65 27.24 5.80 1.47
N MET A 66 27.10 4.68 2.17
CA MET A 66 26.12 3.63 1.87
C MET A 66 25.67 2.88 3.13
N PHE A 67 24.65 2.05 2.99
CA PHE A 67 24.17 1.14 4.03
C PHE A 67 24.26 -0.30 3.54
N ASP A 68 24.74 -1.17 4.42
CA ASP A 68 24.95 -2.61 4.21
C ASP A 68 24.27 -3.39 5.35
N GLY A 69 24.18 -4.72 5.25
CA GLY A 69 23.51 -5.58 6.21
C GLY A 69 21.98 -5.55 6.08
N THR A 70 21.27 -5.62 7.21
CA THR A 70 19.79 -5.61 7.25
C THR A 70 19.26 -4.50 8.16
N VAL A 71 17.94 -4.26 8.18
CA VAL A 71 17.30 -3.31 9.11
C VAL A 71 17.64 -3.60 10.58
N GLN A 72 17.76 -4.89 10.92
CA GLN A 72 18.06 -5.41 12.26
C GLN A 72 19.57 -5.40 12.57
N SER A 73 20.41 -5.23 11.54
CA SER A 73 21.87 -5.33 11.59
C SER A 73 22.52 -4.29 10.67
N ILE A 74 22.04 -3.04 10.73
CA ILE A 74 22.37 -2.00 9.75
C ILE A 74 23.83 -1.55 9.91
N GLN A 75 24.56 -1.55 8.79
CA GLN A 75 25.96 -1.13 8.72
C GLN A 75 26.08 0.09 7.81
N PRO A 76 26.01 1.32 8.36
CA PRO A 76 26.50 2.50 7.67
C PRO A 76 27.98 2.35 7.32
N LYS A 77 28.37 2.69 6.09
CA LYS A 77 29.76 2.62 5.61
C LYS A 77 30.13 3.88 4.86
N LEU A 78 31.15 4.59 5.35
CA LEU A 78 31.85 5.63 4.59
C LEU A 78 33.07 5.01 3.94
N ILE A 79 33.07 4.92 2.61
CA ILE A 79 34.12 4.27 1.82
C ILE A 79 34.87 5.32 1.02
N LEU A 80 36.19 5.33 1.17
CA LEU A 80 37.12 6.09 0.34
C LEU A 80 37.68 5.16 -0.76
N ARG A 81 37.45 5.52 -2.03
CA ARG A 81 38.01 4.82 -3.21
C ARG A 81 39.28 5.54 -3.67
N VAL A 82 40.38 4.80 -3.78
CA VAL A 82 41.69 5.31 -4.25
C VAL A 82 42.20 4.43 -5.38
N HIS A 83 42.44 5.01 -6.55
CA HIS A 83 43.10 4.33 -7.66
C HIS A 83 44.63 4.43 -7.52
N ASN A 84 45.34 3.32 -7.74
CA ASN A 84 46.79 3.37 -7.97
C ASN A 84 47.07 3.53 -9.47
N GLN A 85 47.81 4.57 -9.86
CA GLN A 85 48.46 4.66 -11.17
C GLN A 85 49.99 4.76 -10.98
N HIS A 86 50.74 3.99 -11.77
CA HIS A 86 52.21 3.97 -11.81
C HIS A 86 52.95 4.08 -10.45
N ASN A 87 52.56 3.23 -9.48
CA ASN A 87 53.20 3.12 -8.15
C ASN A 87 53.23 4.44 -7.34
N LYS A 88 52.38 5.41 -7.71
CA LYS A 88 52.20 6.69 -7.04
C LYS A 88 50.78 6.74 -6.50
N ARG A 89 50.64 6.88 -5.17
CA ARG A 89 49.31 7.01 -4.54
C ARG A 89 48.77 8.41 -4.78
N ASP A 90 48.24 8.66 -5.97
CA ASP A 90 47.46 9.87 -6.23
C ASP A 90 46.11 9.77 -5.51
N ILE A 91 46.15 10.14 -4.23
CA ILE A 91 44.99 10.65 -3.50
C ILE A 91 44.62 11.97 -4.18
N SER A 92 43.93 11.87 -5.32
CA SER A 92 43.50 12.97 -6.17
C SER A 92 42.53 13.91 -5.46
N LEU A 93 41.88 13.42 -4.40
CA LEU A 93 41.10 14.21 -3.47
C LEU A 93 42.05 15.13 -2.69
N ALA A 94 41.81 16.44 -2.76
CA ALA A 94 42.57 17.47 -2.05
C ALA A 94 42.29 17.51 -0.52
N LEU A 95 42.14 16.33 0.09
CA LEU A 95 42.04 16.10 1.54
C LEU A 95 43.16 16.84 2.27
N SER A 96 42.84 17.48 3.39
CA SER A 96 43.78 18.27 4.17
C SER A 96 44.95 17.40 4.68
N GLY A 97 46.06 18.04 5.07
CA GLY A 97 47.19 17.33 5.69
C GLY A 97 46.77 16.54 6.94
N GLU A 98 45.82 17.07 7.71
CA GLU A 98 45.26 16.44 8.91
C GLU A 98 44.42 15.21 8.53
N THR A 99 43.51 15.33 7.56
CA THR A 99 42.70 14.23 7.03
C THR A 99 43.58 13.10 6.49
N ARG A 100 44.67 13.45 5.77
CA ARG A 100 45.65 12.50 5.22
C ARG A 100 46.42 11.78 6.32
N VAL A 101 46.80 12.47 7.41
CA VAL A 101 47.48 11.87 8.57
C VAL A 101 46.54 10.99 9.40
N ALA A 102 45.28 11.38 9.57
CA ALA A 102 44.26 10.56 10.24
C ALA A 102 44.01 9.25 9.48
N LEU A 103 43.78 9.33 8.16
CA LEU A 103 43.64 8.16 7.29
C LEU A 103 44.89 7.28 7.26
N ALA A 104 46.10 7.88 7.20
CA ALA A 104 47.34 7.13 7.25
C ALA A 104 47.53 6.40 8.60
N SER A 105 47.09 6.99 9.71
CA SER A 105 47.13 6.36 11.04
C SER A 105 46.16 5.20 11.16
N LEU A 106 44.93 5.34 10.64
CA LEU A 106 43.95 4.24 10.57
C LEU A 106 44.45 3.08 9.69
N LEU A 107 45.06 3.38 8.55
CA LEU A 107 45.70 2.38 7.69
C LEU A 107 46.87 1.69 8.40
N ALA A 108 47.72 2.43 9.12
CA ALA A 108 48.86 1.87 9.85
C ALA A 108 48.43 0.97 11.02
N GLN A 109 47.35 1.31 11.72
CA GLN A 109 46.77 0.45 12.77
C GLN A 109 46.18 -0.84 12.19
N ARG A 110 45.47 -0.76 11.05
CA ARG A 110 44.85 -1.93 10.37
C ARG A 110 45.86 -2.78 9.58
N ALA A 111 47.12 -2.33 9.47
CA ALA A 111 48.21 -3.02 8.75
C ALA A 111 49.16 -3.81 9.67
N GLN A 112 48.94 -3.84 10.99
CA GLN A 112 49.71 -4.75 11.87
C GLN A 112 49.16 -6.19 11.75
N PRO A 113 49.97 -7.18 11.37
CA PRO A 113 49.57 -8.58 11.47
C PRO A 113 49.55 -9.02 12.94
N GLU A 114 48.66 -9.97 13.30
CA GLU A 114 48.73 -10.58 14.63
C GLU A 114 50.00 -11.45 14.76
N ILE A 115 51.04 -10.88 15.38
CA ILE A 115 52.26 -11.61 15.72
C ILE A 115 51.99 -12.50 16.95
N CYS A 116 51.52 -13.71 16.69
CA CYS A 116 51.26 -14.73 17.71
C CYS A 116 52.57 -15.28 18.35
N CYS A 117 53.19 -14.49 19.22
CA CYS A 117 54.34 -14.90 20.01
C CYS A 117 53.93 -15.84 21.16
N LYS A 118 54.02 -17.16 20.94
CA LYS A 118 53.98 -18.16 22.01
C LYS A 118 55.30 -18.17 22.82
N PRO A 119 55.26 -18.10 24.15
CA PRO A 119 56.38 -18.50 25.01
C PRO A 119 56.11 -19.88 25.62
N THR A 120 56.99 -20.85 25.35
CA THR A 120 57.01 -22.16 26.02
C THR A 120 58.03 -22.18 27.15
N THR A 121 57.63 -22.63 28.36
CA THR A 121 58.44 -23.31 29.41
C THR A 121 59.77 -22.66 29.85
N SER A 122 60.11 -22.49 31.13
CA SER A 122 59.52 -22.87 32.44
C SER A 122 60.31 -22.09 33.55
N SER A 123 60.30 -22.34 34.87
CA SER A 123 59.76 -23.39 35.76
C SER A 123 59.68 -22.84 37.21
N HIS A 124 58.95 -23.54 38.10
CA HIS A 124 58.85 -23.32 39.56
C HIS A 124 58.22 -21.96 40.01
N SER A 125 57.55 -21.82 41.16
CA SER A 125 57.11 -22.78 42.19
C SER A 125 55.83 -22.27 42.89
N SER A 126 54.87 -23.14 43.18
CA SER A 126 53.80 -22.86 44.16
C SER A 126 54.35 -22.94 45.60
N PRO A 127 53.62 -22.39 46.61
CA PRO A 127 52.74 -23.29 47.37
C PRO A 127 51.41 -22.69 47.88
N HIS A 128 50.35 -23.50 47.79
CA HIS A 128 49.15 -23.51 48.66
C HIS A 128 48.21 -22.28 48.64
N THR A 129 46.92 -22.36 49.02
CA THR A 129 46.25 -23.38 49.86
C THR A 129 44.80 -23.66 49.45
N ARG A 130 44.44 -24.95 49.33
CA ARG A 130 43.13 -25.64 49.60
C ARG A 130 41.81 -24.99 49.14
N SER A 131 41.01 -25.63 48.26
CA SER A 131 40.20 -26.87 48.45
C SER A 131 38.90 -26.63 49.23
N SER A 132 37.75 -27.25 48.94
CA SER A 132 37.28 -28.13 47.84
C SER A 132 35.70 -28.04 47.85
N SER A 133 34.85 -28.64 47.00
CA SER A 133 34.76 -30.05 46.58
C SER A 133 33.66 -30.27 45.52
N LEU A 134 33.92 -31.17 44.56
CA LEU A 134 33.16 -32.40 44.16
C LEU A 134 31.64 -32.29 43.85
N LEU A 135 31.00 -33.09 42.97
CA LEU A 135 31.27 -34.40 42.31
C LEU A 135 30.89 -34.32 40.80
N SER A 136 31.63 -34.89 39.84
CA SER A 136 31.54 -36.26 39.24
C SER A 136 30.23 -36.57 38.46
N VAL A 137 30.16 -36.93 37.16
CA VAL A 137 30.89 -37.94 36.30
C VAL A 137 30.50 -39.38 36.68
N PRO A 138 30.10 -40.33 35.77
CA PRO A 138 30.51 -40.58 34.35
C PRO A 138 29.37 -40.49 33.28
N THR A 139 29.49 -40.63 31.94
CA THR A 139 30.46 -41.14 30.91
C THR A 139 30.01 -42.44 30.20
N LEU A 140 30.36 -42.61 28.90
CA LEU A 140 30.16 -43.74 27.94
C LEU A 140 28.89 -43.68 27.05
N SER A 141 28.85 -44.16 25.78
CA SER A 141 29.89 -44.41 24.73
C SER A 141 29.27 -44.92 23.39
N ASN A 142 29.83 -44.54 22.23
CA ASN A 142 29.80 -45.23 20.90
C ASN A 142 28.43 -45.36 20.15
N ASP A 143 28.33 -44.97 18.86
CA ASP A 143 28.42 -45.75 17.59
C ASP A 143 27.12 -46.51 17.20
N ALA A 144 26.72 -46.71 15.93
CA ALA A 144 27.03 -46.10 14.62
C ALA A 144 26.01 -46.59 13.53
N ASP A 145 25.84 -45.87 12.40
CA ASP A 145 25.64 -46.38 11.01
C ASP A 145 25.14 -45.24 10.05
N THR A 146 25.57 -45.04 8.78
CA THR A 146 25.71 -45.91 7.56
C THR A 146 24.35 -46.07 6.82
N CYS A 147 24.16 -45.88 5.51
CA CYS A 147 25.03 -46.10 4.34
C CYS A 147 24.85 -45.07 3.19
N SER A 148 25.16 -45.46 1.93
CA SER A 148 25.99 -44.64 1.05
C SER A 148 25.81 -44.87 -0.47
N ILE A 149 25.72 -43.81 -1.27
CA ILE A 149 25.72 -43.81 -2.76
C ILE A 149 26.68 -42.68 -3.21
N ARG A 150 27.90 -42.84 -3.77
CA ARG A 150 28.45 -43.65 -4.91
C ARG A 150 27.91 -43.20 -6.30
N SER A 151 28.69 -43.01 -7.36
CA SER A 151 30.05 -43.50 -7.69
C SER A 151 30.88 -42.49 -8.51
N SER A 152 32.17 -42.79 -8.69
CA SER A 152 33.13 -42.07 -9.53
C SER A 152 33.24 -42.65 -10.95
N SER A 153 33.87 -41.89 -11.86
CA SER A 153 34.69 -42.44 -12.95
C SER A 153 35.75 -41.44 -13.40
N SER A 154 36.86 -41.93 -13.97
CA SER A 154 37.98 -41.11 -14.44
C SER A 154 38.63 -41.77 -15.65
N CYS A 155 39.11 -40.99 -16.62
CA CYS A 155 40.15 -41.41 -17.54
C CYS A 155 40.89 -40.19 -18.13
N SER A 156 42.09 -40.42 -18.65
CA SER A 156 43.00 -39.38 -19.16
C SER A 156 43.32 -39.61 -20.63
N SER A 157 43.82 -38.59 -21.32
CA SER A 157 44.49 -38.71 -22.63
C SER A 157 45.56 -37.64 -22.76
N GLN A 158 46.61 -37.92 -23.55
CA GLN A 158 47.83 -37.09 -23.67
C GLN A 158 48.19 -36.82 -25.14
N SER A 159 49.32 -36.12 -25.35
CA SER A 159 49.90 -35.66 -26.63
C SER A 159 49.20 -34.41 -27.22
N SER A 160 49.89 -33.50 -27.94
CA SER A 160 51.27 -33.53 -28.47
C SER A 160 52.03 -32.20 -28.21
N SER A 161 53.33 -32.17 -28.49
CA SER A 161 54.20 -30.99 -28.40
C SER A 161 54.66 -30.49 -29.78
N THR A 162 54.95 -29.18 -29.93
CA THR A 162 56.22 -28.61 -30.50
C THR A 162 56.15 -27.08 -30.79
N SER A 163 57.33 -26.44 -30.70
CA SER A 163 57.79 -25.23 -31.43
C SER A 163 56.95 -23.93 -31.49
N SER A 164 57.27 -23.03 -30.55
CA SER A 164 57.75 -21.65 -30.80
C SER A 164 57.11 -20.73 -31.87
N THR A 165 56.60 -19.59 -31.42
CA THR A 165 56.93 -18.28 -32.04
C THR A 165 56.94 -17.19 -30.96
N SER A 166 57.89 -16.27 -31.01
CA SER A 166 58.03 -15.15 -30.06
C SER A 166 57.45 -13.87 -30.63
N HIS A 167 56.54 -13.20 -29.92
CA HIS A 167 56.28 -11.76 -30.09
C HIS A 167 55.93 -11.08 -28.77
N ALA A 168 56.01 -9.74 -28.77
CA ALA A 168 56.14 -8.89 -27.59
C ALA A 168 55.01 -9.02 -26.56
N ALA A 169 55.36 -8.80 -25.29
CA ALA A 169 54.38 -8.52 -24.26
C ALA A 169 53.97 -7.04 -24.33
N GLU A 170 52.68 -6.78 -24.57
CA GLU A 170 52.05 -5.52 -24.21
C GLU A 170 51.24 -5.76 -22.93
N SER A 171 51.68 -5.18 -21.82
CA SER A 171 51.03 -5.33 -20.52
C SER A 171 49.94 -4.28 -20.35
N GLU A 172 48.68 -4.70 -20.46
CA GLU A 172 47.54 -3.97 -19.89
C GLU A 172 47.85 -3.59 -18.43
N PRO A 173 47.71 -2.31 -18.02
CA PRO A 173 48.05 -1.90 -16.67
C PRO A 173 46.98 -2.35 -15.67
N GLU A 174 47.35 -3.20 -14.70
CA GLU A 174 46.46 -3.61 -13.61
C GLU A 174 46.12 -2.42 -12.68
N THR A 175 45.09 -1.65 -13.04
CA THR A 175 44.61 -0.50 -12.26
C THR A 175 43.86 -0.94 -11.00
N SER A 176 44.61 -1.24 -9.94
CA SER A 176 44.03 -1.62 -8.65
C SER A 176 43.19 -0.49 -8.02
N GLU A 177 41.91 -0.77 -7.76
CA GLU A 177 41.02 0.07 -6.95
C GLU A 177 41.15 -0.33 -5.47
N THR A 178 41.74 0.53 -4.65
CA THR A 178 41.85 0.31 -3.21
C THR A 178 40.64 0.94 -2.52
N LYS A 179 39.88 0.16 -1.76
CA LYS A 179 38.73 0.61 -0.97
C LYS A 179 39.09 0.66 0.52
N ILE A 180 38.87 1.82 1.13
CA ILE A 180 39.19 2.08 2.53
C ILE A 180 37.88 2.41 3.26
N GLU A 181 37.42 1.52 4.14
CA GLU A 181 36.31 1.81 5.04
C GLU A 181 36.81 2.74 6.15
N ILE A 182 36.16 3.90 6.30
CA ILE A 182 36.35 4.84 7.39
C ILE A 182 35.32 4.50 8.47
N PRO A 183 35.72 3.95 9.64
CA PRO A 183 34.79 3.61 10.69
C PRO A 183 34.24 4.87 11.34
N LEU A 184 32.92 4.96 11.41
CA LEU A 184 32.19 5.91 12.25
C LEU A 184 31.40 5.08 13.26
N THR A 185 31.42 5.48 14.52
CA THR A 185 30.77 4.76 15.63
C THR A 185 29.45 5.41 16.03
N SER A 186 29.39 6.75 15.96
CA SER A 186 28.20 7.51 16.35
C SER A 186 27.05 7.39 15.36
N ASP A 187 27.32 7.02 14.10
CA ASP A 187 26.29 6.88 13.07
C ASP A 187 25.72 5.45 13.05
N ILE A 188 26.54 4.42 13.29
CA ILE A 188 26.07 3.07 13.65
C ILE A 188 25.07 3.17 14.81
N GLU A 189 25.38 3.90 15.87
CA GLU A 189 24.45 4.13 16.99
C GLU A 189 23.19 4.93 16.58
N PHE A 190 23.34 5.97 15.75
CA PHE A 190 22.19 6.74 15.25
C PHE A 190 21.24 5.89 14.39
N PHE A 191 21.78 5.08 13.49
CA PHE A 191 21.00 4.29 12.54
C PHE A 191 20.42 3.02 13.16
N SER A 192 21.14 2.35 14.06
CA SER A 192 20.57 1.23 14.83
C SER A 192 19.46 1.67 15.80
N SER A 193 19.61 2.84 16.45
CA SER A 193 18.51 3.47 17.20
C SER A 193 17.32 3.74 16.28
N LEU A 194 17.56 4.40 15.14
CA LEU A 194 16.49 4.72 14.19
C LEU A 194 15.79 3.47 13.63
N THR A 195 16.50 2.41 13.20
CA THR A 195 15.83 1.19 12.69
C THR A 195 15.09 0.43 13.78
N THR A 196 15.59 0.43 15.02
CA THR A 196 14.88 -0.14 16.18
C THR A 196 13.59 0.63 16.47
N GLU A 197 13.65 1.97 16.49
CA GLU A 197 12.49 2.85 16.65
C GLU A 197 11.46 2.64 15.52
N LEU A 198 11.88 2.59 14.26
CA LEU A 198 10.99 2.34 13.13
C LEU A 198 10.34 0.95 13.18
N THR A 199 11.08 -0.08 13.61
CA THR A 199 10.54 -1.44 13.81
C THR A 199 9.49 -1.46 14.93
N SER A 200 9.67 -0.64 15.98
CA SER A 200 8.67 -0.52 17.06
C SER A 200 7.43 0.27 16.63
N VAL A 201 7.56 1.28 15.76
CA VAL A 201 6.40 1.94 15.13
C VAL A 201 5.60 0.94 14.28
N GLU A 202 6.31 0.13 13.48
CA GLU A 202 5.71 -0.87 12.59
C GLU A 202 4.92 -1.96 13.35
N SER A 203 5.44 -2.43 14.49
CA SER A 203 4.74 -3.44 15.30
C SER A 203 3.46 -2.90 15.94
N VAL A 204 3.50 -1.68 16.51
CA VAL A 204 2.31 -1.00 17.05
C VAL A 204 1.26 -0.76 15.95
N GLN A 205 1.68 -0.27 14.79
CA GLN A 205 0.81 -0.10 13.62
C GLN A 205 0.17 -1.43 13.19
N THR A 206 0.94 -2.52 13.18
CA THR A 206 0.46 -3.85 12.75
C THR A 206 -0.56 -4.44 13.73
N VAL A 207 -0.35 -4.28 15.04
CA VAL A 207 -1.33 -4.69 16.07
C VAL A 207 -2.61 -3.86 15.93
N ALA A 208 -2.50 -2.54 15.87
CA ALA A 208 -3.68 -1.65 15.70
C ALA A 208 -4.47 -1.96 14.43
N ARG A 209 -3.77 -2.25 13.32
CA ARG A 209 -4.37 -2.69 12.05
C ARG A 209 -5.18 -3.96 12.22
N SER A 210 -4.61 -5.01 12.82
CA SER A 210 -5.26 -6.31 12.99
C SER A 210 -6.56 -6.22 13.81
N THR A 211 -6.54 -5.40 14.87
CA THR A 211 -7.75 -5.07 15.65
C THR A 211 -8.82 -4.41 14.77
N ILE A 212 -8.45 -3.35 14.03
CA ILE A 212 -9.38 -2.60 13.16
C ILE A 212 -9.96 -3.50 12.05
N GLU A 213 -9.14 -4.33 11.40
CA GLU A 213 -9.61 -5.28 10.37
C GLU A 213 -10.62 -6.29 10.97
N THR A 214 -10.35 -6.80 12.17
CA THR A 214 -11.27 -7.68 12.91
C THR A 214 -12.58 -6.98 13.27
N GLU A 215 -12.52 -5.72 13.71
CA GLU A 215 -13.69 -4.90 14.01
C GLU A 215 -14.53 -4.65 12.76
N ILE A 216 -13.93 -4.23 11.63
CA ILE A 216 -14.62 -4.04 10.33
C ILE A 216 -15.32 -5.34 9.89
N LEU A 217 -14.62 -6.48 9.94
CA LEU A 217 -15.17 -7.79 9.58
C LEU A 217 -16.34 -8.22 10.48
N SER A 218 -16.31 -7.87 11.78
CA SER A 218 -17.41 -8.14 12.71
C SER A 218 -18.61 -7.22 12.44
N LEU A 219 -18.34 -5.94 12.16
CA LEU A 219 -19.30 -4.89 11.89
C LEU A 219 -20.05 -5.16 10.58
N GLY A 220 -19.37 -5.54 9.50
CA GLY A 220 -19.99 -5.91 8.23
C GLY A 220 -20.99 -7.05 8.37
N LYS A 221 -20.59 -8.13 9.07
CA LYS A 221 -21.48 -9.27 9.37
C LYS A 221 -22.71 -8.86 10.18
N ALA A 222 -22.54 -8.01 11.20
CA ALA A 222 -23.66 -7.53 12.02
C ALA A 222 -24.58 -6.54 11.27
N VAL A 223 -24.01 -5.64 10.47
CA VAL A 223 -24.76 -4.72 9.59
C VAL A 223 -25.57 -5.51 8.56
N THR A 224 -25.02 -6.58 8.00
CA THR A 224 -25.72 -7.49 7.07
C THR A 224 -27.02 -8.03 7.66
N VAL A 225 -27.02 -8.42 8.95
CA VAL A 225 -28.19 -8.99 9.62
C VAL A 225 -29.31 -7.96 9.80
N VAL A 226 -29.00 -6.69 10.06
CA VAL A 226 -30.01 -5.61 10.19
C VAL A 226 -30.41 -4.98 8.86
N SER A 227 -29.59 -5.12 7.80
CA SER A 227 -29.89 -4.60 6.47
C SER A 227 -30.65 -5.61 5.59
N SER A 228 -30.38 -6.91 5.70
CA SER A 228 -30.97 -7.95 4.83
C SER A 228 -32.51 -7.99 4.87
N PRO A 229 -33.22 -7.75 3.76
CA PRO A 229 -34.68 -7.81 3.72
C PRO A 229 -35.20 -9.25 3.79
N THR A 230 -35.55 -9.70 5.00
CA THR A 230 -36.14 -11.03 5.19
C THR A 230 -37.62 -11.07 4.77
N ILE A 231 -37.93 -11.94 3.80
CA ILE A 231 -39.30 -12.23 3.35
C ILE A 231 -40.04 -12.98 4.47
N ARG A 232 -41.29 -12.60 4.73
CA ARG A 232 -42.17 -13.27 5.70
C ARG A 232 -43.51 -13.61 5.05
N PRO A 233 -43.69 -14.84 4.55
CA PRO A 233 -44.87 -15.23 3.76
C PRO A 233 -46.22 -15.00 4.46
N ASN A 234 -46.25 -15.15 5.79
CA ASN A 234 -47.48 -15.16 6.59
C ASN A 234 -47.66 -13.89 7.44
N ALA A 235 -47.15 -12.73 6.99
CA ALA A 235 -47.18 -11.48 7.76
C ALA A 235 -47.91 -10.34 7.01
N LEU A 236 -48.56 -9.45 7.77
CA LEU A 236 -49.22 -8.21 7.29
C LEU A 236 -48.32 -7.28 6.43
N SER A 237 -47.00 -7.46 6.51
CA SER A 237 -46.03 -6.95 5.54
C SER A 237 -45.16 -8.12 5.08
N ALA A 238 -45.16 -8.38 3.76
CA ALA A 238 -44.37 -9.44 3.13
C ALA A 238 -42.85 -9.30 3.37
N TYR A 239 -42.39 -8.09 3.69
CA TYR A 239 -41.00 -7.80 4.09
C TYR A 239 -40.91 -7.46 5.58
N SER A 240 -39.79 -7.80 6.19
CA SER A 240 -39.48 -7.46 7.58
C SER A 240 -39.11 -5.98 7.78
N LYS A 241 -38.91 -5.58 9.05
CA LYS A 241 -38.18 -4.36 9.36
C LYS A 241 -36.72 -4.62 8.96
N SER A 242 -36.23 -3.93 7.93
CA SER A 242 -34.82 -3.89 7.52
C SER A 242 -34.36 -2.44 7.41
N ASP A 243 -33.11 -2.18 7.79
CA ASP A 243 -32.49 -0.85 7.78
C ASP A 243 -31.64 -0.57 6.53
N LEU A 244 -31.81 -1.38 5.47
CA LEU A 244 -31.03 -1.35 4.21
C LEU A 244 -30.82 0.07 3.65
N TYR A 245 -31.89 0.86 3.55
CA TYR A 245 -31.84 2.21 2.97
C TYR A 245 -31.09 3.23 3.85
N ALA A 246 -31.09 3.05 5.17
CA ALA A 246 -30.34 3.92 6.07
C ALA A 246 -28.84 3.60 5.95
N TRP A 247 -28.48 2.32 6.00
CA TRP A 247 -27.10 1.87 5.82
C TRP A 247 -26.55 2.17 4.41
N ARG A 248 -27.35 2.00 3.35
CA ARG A 248 -26.98 2.41 1.98
C ARG A 248 -26.71 3.93 1.91
N GLU A 249 -27.53 4.76 2.56
CA GLU A 249 -27.28 6.22 2.59
C GLU A 249 -25.99 6.57 3.38
N ILE A 250 -25.72 5.87 4.49
CA ILE A 250 -24.50 6.05 5.30
C ILE A 250 -23.24 5.65 4.51
N PHE A 251 -23.21 4.46 3.90
CA PHE A 251 -22.03 3.99 3.16
C PHE A 251 -21.82 4.76 1.85
N ARG A 252 -22.87 5.11 1.12
CA ARG A 252 -22.74 5.96 -0.07
C ARG A 252 -22.19 7.36 0.31
N LEU A 253 -22.65 7.95 1.40
CA LEU A 253 -22.09 9.20 1.93
C LEU A 253 -20.63 9.04 2.38
N TYR A 254 -20.27 7.91 2.99
CA TYR A 254 -18.90 7.63 3.42
C TYR A 254 -17.92 7.60 2.23
N LEU A 255 -18.31 6.90 1.17
CA LEU A 255 -17.55 6.81 -0.09
C LEU A 255 -17.45 8.18 -0.79
N ASP A 256 -18.57 8.92 -0.91
CA ASP A 256 -18.60 10.29 -1.44
C ASP A 256 -17.58 11.21 -0.74
N MET A 257 -17.40 11.04 0.58
CA MET A 257 -16.53 11.89 1.38
C MET A 257 -15.03 11.60 1.20
N GLY A 258 -14.65 10.41 0.71
CA GLY A 258 -13.26 10.06 0.37
C GLY A 258 -12.26 10.48 1.45
N ILE A 259 -12.42 9.95 2.67
CA ILE A 259 -11.80 10.50 3.88
C ILE A 259 -10.27 10.45 3.82
N PHE A 260 -9.70 9.28 3.50
CA PHE A 260 -8.25 9.03 3.50
C PHE A 260 -7.62 9.16 2.10
N PHE A 261 -8.38 8.96 1.03
CA PHE A 261 -7.93 8.98 -0.36
C PHE A 261 -8.92 9.74 -1.24
N SER A 262 -8.45 10.36 -2.32
CA SER A 262 -9.38 10.99 -3.27
C SER A 262 -10.24 9.95 -3.99
N PRO A 263 -11.57 10.16 -4.11
CA PRO A 263 -12.45 9.24 -4.86
C PRO A 263 -12.29 9.39 -6.38
N PHE A 264 -11.57 10.41 -6.85
CA PHE A 264 -11.42 10.71 -8.28
C PHE A 264 -10.14 10.09 -8.87
N GLU A 265 -10.29 9.30 -9.93
CA GLU A 265 -9.20 8.70 -10.71
C GLU A 265 -8.18 9.74 -11.22
N LYS A 266 -8.66 10.93 -11.63
CA LYS A 266 -7.82 12.07 -12.08
C LYS A 266 -6.78 12.52 -11.04
N ASP A 267 -7.05 12.26 -9.75
CA ASP A 267 -6.15 12.58 -8.64
C ASP A 267 -5.22 11.39 -8.31
N ALA A 268 -5.18 10.35 -9.16
CA ALA A 268 -4.51 9.06 -8.96
C ALA A 268 -4.84 8.38 -7.61
N HIS A 269 -6.07 8.57 -7.12
CA HIS A 269 -6.51 8.18 -5.77
C HIS A 269 -5.54 8.60 -4.66
N LYS A 270 -4.92 9.78 -4.81
CA LYS A 270 -3.91 10.31 -3.91
C LYS A 270 -4.39 10.36 -2.46
N GLU A 271 -3.47 9.99 -1.57
CA GLU A 271 -3.61 10.06 -0.12
C GLU A 271 -3.79 11.50 0.37
N ARG A 272 -4.69 11.68 1.33
CA ARG A 272 -5.01 12.97 1.95
C ARG A 272 -3.93 13.37 2.95
N THR A 273 -3.93 14.63 3.42
CA THR A 273 -3.15 14.97 4.61
C THR A 273 -3.98 14.66 5.87
N PRO A 274 -3.39 14.56 7.07
CA PRO A 274 -4.14 14.37 8.31
C PRO A 274 -5.20 15.43 8.53
N GLU A 275 -4.90 16.71 8.23
CA GLU A 275 -5.84 17.82 8.37
C GLU A 275 -7.03 17.67 7.41
N ASP A 276 -6.75 17.33 6.15
CA ASP A 276 -7.74 17.11 5.09
C ASP A 276 -8.65 15.91 5.42
N ALA A 277 -8.09 14.83 5.96
CA ALA A 277 -8.82 13.65 6.38
C ALA A 277 -9.67 13.89 7.64
N LYS A 278 -9.14 14.60 8.64
CA LYS A 278 -9.86 14.94 9.88
C LYS A 278 -11.08 15.80 9.58
N ALA A 279 -10.91 16.83 8.76
CA ALA A 279 -12.01 17.70 8.32
C ALA A 279 -13.08 16.94 7.52
N ARG A 280 -12.69 15.93 6.72
CA ARG A 280 -13.63 15.04 6.00
C ARG A 280 -14.40 14.12 6.94
N LEU A 281 -13.74 13.53 7.94
CA LEU A 281 -14.37 12.68 8.95
C LEU A 281 -15.36 13.47 9.83
N GLU A 282 -15.01 14.68 10.24
CA GLU A 282 -15.89 15.57 10.98
C GLU A 282 -17.09 16.03 10.13
N LYS A 283 -16.85 16.41 8.87
CA LYS A 283 -17.92 16.74 7.92
C LYS A 283 -18.86 15.55 7.67
N PHE A 284 -18.33 14.33 7.56
CA PHE A 284 -19.12 13.11 7.45
C PHE A 284 -20.05 12.94 8.66
N GLN A 285 -19.52 13.00 9.89
CA GLN A 285 -20.34 12.94 11.11
C GLN A 285 -21.39 14.07 11.18
N THR A 286 -21.04 15.30 10.79
CA THR A 286 -21.95 16.44 10.76
C THR A 286 -23.11 16.20 9.79
N ILE A 287 -22.85 15.71 8.58
CA ILE A 287 -23.91 15.41 7.60
C ILE A 287 -24.81 14.27 8.08
N MET A 288 -24.26 13.22 8.73
CA MET A 288 -25.08 12.16 9.33
C MET A 288 -26.04 12.68 10.40
N LYS A 289 -25.57 13.60 11.26
CA LYS A 289 -26.38 14.28 12.29
C LYS A 289 -27.45 15.18 11.65
N GLN A 290 -27.08 16.02 10.68
CA GLN A 290 -28.01 16.90 9.96
C GLN A 290 -29.12 16.14 9.22
N LYS A 291 -28.80 14.99 8.62
CA LYS A 291 -29.77 14.11 7.94
C LYS A 291 -30.53 13.17 8.89
N ASN A 292 -30.25 13.23 10.19
CA ASN A 292 -30.75 12.32 11.23
C ASN A 292 -30.70 10.84 10.83
N LEU A 293 -29.55 10.37 10.32
CA LEU A 293 -29.47 9.00 9.77
C LEU A 293 -29.67 7.92 10.83
N GLY A 294 -29.16 8.13 12.06
CA GLY A 294 -29.41 7.22 13.20
C GLY A 294 -30.90 7.10 13.54
N GLY A 295 -31.64 8.21 13.52
CA GLY A 295 -33.10 8.22 13.74
C GLY A 295 -33.94 7.56 12.64
N LYS A 296 -33.33 7.10 11.54
CA LYS A 296 -34.02 6.31 10.48
C LYS A 296 -34.04 4.80 10.77
N PHE A 297 -33.29 4.32 11.77
CA PHE A 297 -33.18 2.91 12.09
C PHE A 297 -34.43 2.33 12.76
N LYS A 298 -34.68 1.05 12.52
CA LYS A 298 -35.79 0.26 13.08
C LYS A 298 -35.30 -0.75 14.12
N HIS A 299 -34.02 -1.11 14.08
CA HIS A 299 -33.35 -1.94 15.08
C HIS A 299 -32.48 -1.08 15.99
N ARG A 300 -32.60 -1.28 17.32
CA ARG A 300 -31.68 -0.67 18.30
C ARG A 300 -30.22 -1.09 18.06
N THR A 301 -29.99 -2.30 17.55
CA THR A 301 -28.66 -2.77 17.16
C THR A 301 -28.04 -1.89 16.07
N SER A 302 -28.80 -1.37 15.10
CA SER A 302 -28.26 -0.48 14.06
C SER A 302 -27.67 0.82 14.64
N GLU A 303 -28.23 1.34 15.72
CA GLU A 303 -27.71 2.52 16.43
C GLU A 303 -26.34 2.22 17.09
N GLN A 304 -26.22 1.05 17.72
CA GLN A 304 -24.95 0.57 18.30
C GLN A 304 -23.90 0.30 17.23
N LEU A 305 -24.29 -0.31 16.10
CA LEU A 305 -23.42 -0.56 14.95
C LEU A 305 -22.97 0.74 14.28
N LEU A 306 -23.81 1.79 14.25
CA LEU A 306 -23.41 3.11 13.75
C LEU A 306 -22.42 3.79 14.68
N PHE A 307 -22.58 3.65 16.00
CA PHE A 307 -21.56 4.12 16.95
C PHE A 307 -20.22 3.40 16.72
N GLN A 308 -20.23 2.07 16.62
CA GLN A 308 -19.03 1.27 16.30
C GLN A 308 -18.40 1.69 14.97
N PHE A 309 -19.19 1.92 13.92
CA PHE A 309 -18.68 2.41 12.63
C PHE A 309 -17.97 3.77 12.76
N ILE A 310 -18.49 4.67 13.61
CA ILE A 310 -17.82 5.96 13.88
C ILE A 310 -16.51 5.75 14.64
N THR A 311 -16.52 4.92 15.69
CA THR A 311 -15.31 4.60 16.49
C THR A 311 -14.21 3.99 15.61
N VAL A 312 -14.51 2.96 14.81
CA VAL A 312 -13.56 2.32 13.87
C VAL A 312 -12.90 3.35 12.96
N ASN A 313 -13.67 4.32 12.44
CA ASN A 313 -13.12 5.39 11.60
C ASN A 313 -12.24 6.40 12.36
N GLU A 314 -12.50 6.64 13.64
CA GLU A 314 -11.65 7.48 14.49
C GLU A 314 -10.35 6.76 14.87
N GLU A 315 -10.38 5.44 15.14
CA GLU A 315 -9.16 4.64 15.34
C GLU A 315 -8.33 4.54 14.04
N MET A 316 -8.97 4.34 12.89
CA MET A 316 -8.29 4.43 11.58
C MET A 316 -7.63 5.78 11.35
N TYR A 317 -8.29 6.88 11.74
CA TYR A 317 -7.69 8.21 11.69
C TYR A 317 -6.48 8.34 12.63
N LYS A 318 -6.53 7.81 13.86
CA LYS A 318 -5.39 7.80 14.78
C LYS A 318 -4.20 7.07 14.17
N VAL A 319 -4.41 5.86 13.64
CA VAL A 319 -3.38 5.06 12.93
C VAL A 319 -2.77 5.84 11.77
N PHE A 320 -3.60 6.41 10.91
CA PHE A 320 -3.21 7.20 9.73
C PHE A 320 -2.39 8.46 10.08
N HIS A 321 -2.78 9.19 11.11
CA HIS A 321 -2.05 10.36 11.59
C HIS A 321 -0.73 9.96 12.30
N PHE A 322 -0.71 8.83 13.03
CA PHE A 322 0.50 8.32 13.69
C PHE A 322 1.57 7.93 12.68
N ASP A 323 1.15 7.30 11.57
CA ASP A 323 2.00 7.01 10.42
C ASP A 323 2.62 8.28 9.83
N HIS A 324 1.78 9.30 9.57
CA HIS A 324 2.22 10.59 9.03
C HIS A 324 3.23 11.31 9.92
N ILE A 325 3.01 11.39 11.25
CA ILE A 325 3.95 12.08 12.14
C ILE A 325 5.27 11.34 12.29
N ASN A 326 5.29 10.00 12.28
CA ASN A 326 6.53 9.22 12.32
C ASN A 326 7.30 9.31 10.99
N LYS A 327 6.63 9.19 9.83
CA LYS A 327 7.28 9.37 8.52
C LYS A 327 7.84 10.79 8.35
N GLU A 328 7.13 11.81 8.80
CA GLU A 328 7.63 13.19 8.83
C GLU A 328 8.80 13.36 9.82
N ALA A 329 8.76 12.73 11.00
CA ALA A 329 9.87 12.75 11.97
C ALA A 329 11.13 12.07 11.42
N MET A 330 11.01 10.91 10.77
CA MET A 330 12.10 10.24 10.06
C MET A 330 12.73 11.18 9.01
N ARG A 331 11.91 11.74 8.11
CA ARG A 331 12.37 12.68 7.08
C ARG A 331 13.04 13.94 7.69
N LYS A 332 12.51 14.44 8.81
CA LYS A 332 13.02 15.60 9.56
C LYS A 332 14.26 15.30 10.41
N ILE A 333 14.58 14.04 10.73
CA ILE A 333 15.81 13.65 11.42
C ILE A 333 16.92 13.32 10.42
N LEU A 334 16.62 12.62 9.32
CA LEU A 334 17.55 12.42 8.20
C LEU A 334 18.00 13.76 7.61
N LYS A 335 17.08 14.70 7.31
CA LYS A 335 17.46 16.05 6.86
C LYS A 335 18.22 16.88 7.92
N LYS A 336 18.30 16.41 9.16
CA LYS A 336 19.15 17.00 10.22
C LYS A 336 20.53 16.37 10.26
N PHE A 337 20.62 15.06 10.01
CA PHE A 337 21.85 14.32 9.81
C PHE A 337 22.63 14.96 8.66
N ASP A 338 22.06 15.01 7.45
CA ASP A 338 22.75 15.57 6.27
C ASP A 338 23.12 17.05 6.41
N LYS A 339 22.31 17.87 7.10
CA LYS A 339 22.69 19.27 7.39
C LYS A 339 23.86 19.39 8.40
N ARG A 340 24.31 18.29 8.99
CA ARG A 340 25.41 18.20 9.96
C ARG A 340 26.57 17.30 9.53
N THR A 341 26.37 16.48 8.51
CA THR A 341 27.36 15.48 8.05
C THR A 341 27.60 15.52 6.54
N ALA A 342 26.72 16.11 5.73
CA ALA A 342 26.73 16.06 4.26
C ALA A 342 26.69 14.66 3.61
N LEU A 343 26.56 13.57 4.38
CA LEU A 343 26.68 12.17 3.94
C LEU A 343 25.53 11.63 3.05
N GLY A 344 24.53 12.42 2.70
CA GLY A 344 23.46 12.01 1.76
C GLY A 344 22.46 10.95 2.27
N ALA A 345 22.36 10.75 3.59
CA ALA A 345 21.47 9.76 4.19
C ALA A 345 19.97 10.01 3.91
N THR A 346 19.57 11.23 3.53
CA THR A 346 18.19 11.51 3.06
C THR A 346 17.81 10.80 1.76
N VAL A 347 18.78 10.30 0.99
CA VAL A 347 18.56 9.47 -0.21
C VAL A 347 18.89 8.01 0.11
N ALA A 348 20.10 7.75 0.61
CA ALA A 348 20.60 6.39 0.80
C ALA A 348 19.82 5.58 1.85
N PHE A 349 19.34 6.19 2.95
CA PHE A 349 18.60 5.43 3.97
C PHE A 349 17.18 5.04 3.48
N PRO A 350 16.34 5.94 2.93
CA PRO A 350 15.05 5.55 2.35
C PRO A 350 15.15 4.56 1.18
N GLU A 351 16.28 4.49 0.49
CA GLU A 351 16.56 3.43 -0.49
C GLU A 351 16.85 2.09 0.18
N PHE A 352 17.75 2.05 1.17
CA PHE A 352 18.06 0.84 1.96
C PHE A 352 16.81 0.25 2.63
N VAL A 353 15.97 1.08 3.26
CA VAL A 353 14.70 0.63 3.89
C VAL A 353 13.50 0.60 2.93
N ARG A 354 13.68 0.73 1.60
CA ARG A 354 12.56 0.76 0.64
C ARG A 354 11.68 -0.50 0.68
N GLY A 355 12.27 -1.65 1.03
CA GLY A 355 11.58 -2.94 1.15
C GLY A 355 10.94 -3.22 2.51
N THR A 356 11.02 -2.31 3.50
CA THR A 356 10.43 -2.57 4.82
C THR A 356 8.93 -2.31 4.84
N PRO A 357 8.14 -3.05 5.64
CA PRO A 357 6.71 -2.81 5.73
C PRO A 357 6.40 -1.38 6.23
N PHE A 358 7.21 -0.77 7.10
CA PHE A 358 7.08 0.63 7.52
C PHE A 358 7.04 1.64 6.34
N LEU A 359 7.85 1.44 5.29
CA LEU A 359 7.81 2.29 4.10
C LEU A 359 6.88 1.79 3.00
N ALA A 360 6.77 0.48 2.81
CA ALA A 360 5.94 -0.11 1.76
C ALA A 360 4.43 -0.03 2.07
N ASN A 361 4.03 -0.18 3.35
CA ASN A 361 2.63 -0.20 3.73
C ASN A 361 2.00 1.18 3.62
N ASN A 362 1.11 1.31 2.63
CA ASN A 362 0.09 2.34 2.59
C ASN A 362 -1.04 1.88 3.51
N LEU A 363 -0.81 1.98 4.82
CA LEU A 363 -1.60 1.37 5.88
C LEU A 363 -3.09 1.72 5.79
N ALA A 364 -3.41 3.00 5.53
CA ALA A 364 -4.79 3.43 5.30
C ALA A 364 -5.41 2.83 4.02
N ARG A 365 -4.63 2.54 2.96
CA ARG A 365 -5.16 1.94 1.73
C ARG A 365 -5.59 0.49 1.96
N ALA A 366 -4.82 -0.27 2.74
CA ALA A 366 -5.18 -1.63 3.12
C ALA A 366 -6.49 -1.63 3.95
N LEU A 367 -6.58 -0.78 4.98
CA LEU A 367 -7.78 -0.65 5.81
C LEU A 367 -8.99 -0.15 5.00
N CYS A 368 -8.81 0.80 4.07
CA CYS A 368 -9.88 1.24 3.17
C CYS A 368 -10.32 0.12 2.21
N SER A 369 -9.42 -0.75 1.75
CA SER A 369 -9.77 -1.91 0.92
C SER A 369 -10.64 -2.90 1.67
N VAL A 370 -10.31 -3.18 2.95
CA VAL A 370 -11.12 -4.02 3.84
C VAL A 370 -12.49 -3.38 4.09
N MET A 371 -12.55 -2.08 4.40
CA MET A 371 -13.82 -1.36 4.51
C MET A 371 -14.67 -1.39 3.23
N GLN A 372 -14.05 -1.31 2.05
CA GLN A 372 -14.77 -1.32 0.79
C GLN A 372 -15.35 -2.70 0.48
N ALA A 373 -14.56 -3.77 0.59
CA ALA A 373 -15.05 -5.13 0.43
C ALA A 373 -16.11 -5.49 1.49
N ASP A 374 -15.74 -5.45 2.77
CA ASP A 374 -16.53 -6.06 3.85
C ASP A 374 -17.71 -5.21 4.35
N LEU A 375 -17.85 -3.95 3.90
CA LEU A 375 -19.02 -3.11 4.24
C LEU A 375 -19.84 -2.69 3.01
N VAL A 376 -19.21 -2.44 1.86
CA VAL A 376 -19.92 -1.92 0.67
C VAL A 376 -20.45 -3.07 -0.20
N GLU A 377 -19.65 -4.10 -0.47
CA GLU A 377 -20.09 -5.21 -1.34
C GLU A 377 -21.28 -5.97 -0.71
N ILE A 378 -21.36 -6.04 0.62
CA ILE A 378 -22.47 -6.69 1.34
C ILE A 378 -23.75 -5.82 1.39
N ILE A 379 -23.70 -4.53 1.03
CA ILE A 379 -24.88 -3.70 0.82
C ILE A 379 -24.97 -3.27 -0.66
N PRO A 380 -25.79 -3.97 -1.47
CA PRO A 380 -25.96 -3.66 -2.89
C PRO A 380 -26.28 -2.18 -3.13
N GLN A 381 -25.43 -1.51 -3.91
CA GLN A 381 -25.63 -0.13 -4.35
C GLN A 381 -26.52 -0.09 -5.60
N LEU A 382 -27.01 1.09 -5.98
CA LEU A 382 -27.96 1.20 -7.10
C LEU A 382 -27.27 1.08 -8.47
N ASP A 383 -26.05 1.59 -8.57
CA ASP A 383 -25.38 1.85 -9.84
C ASP A 383 -24.98 0.56 -10.58
N ASP A 384 -24.68 -0.50 -9.82
CA ASP A 384 -24.33 -1.85 -10.32
C ASP A 384 -25.48 -2.55 -11.07
N TYR A 385 -26.72 -2.05 -10.92
CA TYR A 385 -27.94 -2.67 -11.45
C TYR A 385 -28.74 -1.77 -12.40
N LEU A 386 -28.12 -0.71 -12.93
CA LEU A 386 -28.74 0.18 -13.90
C LEU A 386 -28.71 -0.42 -15.32
N CYS A 387 -29.79 -0.23 -16.07
CA CYS A 387 -29.86 -0.62 -17.48
C CYS A 387 -29.06 0.38 -18.35
N PRO A 388 -28.04 -0.04 -19.12
CA PRO A 388 -27.19 0.87 -19.92
C PRO A 388 -27.92 1.69 -20.99
N VAL A 389 -29.19 1.37 -21.30
CA VAL A 389 -30.00 2.03 -22.33
C VAL A 389 -30.91 3.12 -21.76
N CYS A 390 -31.21 3.10 -20.46
CA CYS A 390 -32.13 4.07 -19.83
C CYS A 390 -31.73 4.57 -18.43
N SER A 391 -30.54 4.19 -17.96
CA SER A 391 -29.91 4.61 -16.69
C SER A 391 -30.77 4.44 -15.42
N GLY A 392 -31.83 3.64 -15.49
CA GLY A 392 -32.65 3.24 -14.35
C GLY A 392 -32.58 1.73 -14.12
N LEU A 393 -33.05 1.28 -12.96
CA LEU A 393 -32.95 -0.12 -12.50
C LEU A 393 -33.36 -1.13 -13.58
N ALA A 394 -32.59 -2.21 -13.73
CA ALA A 394 -32.77 -3.27 -14.72
C ALA A 394 -33.99 -4.19 -14.45
N ILE A 395 -35.20 -3.64 -14.31
CA ILE A 395 -36.45 -4.39 -14.08
C ILE A 395 -36.68 -5.44 -15.17
N LYS A 396 -37.06 -6.66 -14.73
CA LYS A 396 -37.18 -7.84 -15.59
C LYS A 396 -35.88 -7.96 -16.43
N PRO A 397 -34.75 -8.18 -15.76
CA PRO A 397 -33.44 -8.16 -16.38
C PRO A 397 -33.34 -9.29 -17.40
N VAL A 398 -33.02 -8.96 -18.64
CA VAL A 398 -32.77 -9.93 -19.71
C VAL A 398 -31.28 -9.96 -19.98
N ARG A 399 -30.68 -11.14 -19.85
CA ARG A 399 -29.24 -11.39 -20.00
C ARG A 399 -28.96 -11.97 -21.39
N LEU A 400 -28.23 -11.21 -22.20
CA LEU A 400 -27.81 -11.65 -23.54
C LEU A 400 -26.78 -12.78 -23.42
N SER A 401 -26.56 -13.52 -24.52
CA SER A 401 -25.52 -14.57 -24.61
C SER A 401 -24.11 -14.03 -24.36
N CYS A 402 -23.86 -12.74 -24.58
CA CYS A 402 -22.65 -12.02 -24.18
C CYS A 402 -22.65 -11.51 -22.72
N SER A 403 -23.36 -12.19 -21.80
CA SER A 403 -23.58 -11.91 -20.37
C SER A 403 -24.14 -10.53 -19.95
N HIS A 404 -24.15 -9.53 -20.83
CA HIS A 404 -24.69 -8.19 -20.59
C HIS A 404 -26.20 -8.18 -20.33
N VAL A 405 -26.64 -7.29 -19.43
CA VAL A 405 -28.02 -7.23 -18.90
C VAL A 405 -28.71 -5.92 -19.28
N TYR A 406 -29.99 -6.02 -19.66
CA TYR A 406 -30.87 -4.89 -19.95
C TYR A 406 -32.25 -5.09 -19.32
N CYS A 407 -32.99 -4.03 -19.01
CA CYS A 407 -34.41 -4.20 -18.67
C CYS A 407 -35.20 -4.65 -19.92
N VAL A 408 -36.16 -5.56 -19.77
CA VAL A 408 -36.91 -6.17 -20.89
C VAL A 408 -37.48 -5.14 -21.87
N ARG A 409 -37.96 -3.99 -21.38
CA ARG A 409 -38.57 -2.95 -22.22
C ARG A 409 -37.54 -2.19 -23.08
N CYS A 410 -36.29 -2.05 -22.63
CA CYS A 410 -35.23 -1.50 -23.49
C CYS A 410 -34.82 -2.51 -24.56
N LEU A 411 -34.70 -3.80 -24.21
CA LEU A 411 -34.38 -4.84 -25.19
C LEU A 411 -35.45 -4.95 -26.30
N VAL A 412 -36.73 -4.96 -25.92
CA VAL A 412 -37.86 -4.99 -26.87
C VAL A 412 -37.88 -3.77 -27.80
N LYS A 413 -37.45 -2.58 -27.34
CA LYS A 413 -37.28 -1.40 -28.23
C LYS A 413 -36.16 -1.62 -29.24
N LEU A 414 -34.97 -2.07 -28.79
CA LEU A 414 -33.85 -2.37 -29.70
C LEU A 414 -34.23 -3.42 -30.76
N GLN A 415 -34.96 -4.46 -30.36
CA GLN A 415 -35.46 -5.50 -31.27
C GLN A 415 -36.48 -4.96 -32.29
N ARG A 416 -37.43 -4.11 -31.87
CA ARG A 416 -38.38 -3.42 -32.77
C ARG A 416 -37.66 -2.51 -33.77
N GLU A 417 -36.60 -1.84 -33.33
CA GLU A 417 -35.70 -1.01 -34.15
C GLU A 417 -34.71 -1.84 -35.00
N ARG A 418 -34.79 -3.18 -34.96
CA ARG A 418 -33.88 -4.14 -35.62
C ARG A 418 -32.39 -3.95 -35.31
N LYS A 419 -32.06 -3.30 -34.18
CA LYS A 419 -30.69 -3.12 -33.71
C LYS A 419 -30.14 -4.47 -33.24
N ARG A 420 -29.16 -5.00 -33.97
CA ARG A 420 -28.58 -6.35 -33.78
C ARG A 420 -27.50 -6.39 -32.69
N PHE A 421 -26.69 -5.35 -32.66
CA PHE A 421 -25.49 -5.27 -31.84
C PHE A 421 -25.78 -4.86 -30.39
N CYS A 422 -25.19 -5.57 -29.44
CA CYS A 422 -25.20 -5.25 -28.02
C CYS A 422 -24.58 -3.85 -27.77
N PRO A 423 -25.27 -2.91 -27.09
CA PRO A 423 -24.72 -1.58 -26.79
C PRO A 423 -23.37 -1.54 -26.07
N LEU A 424 -22.99 -2.61 -25.34
CA LEU A 424 -21.73 -2.69 -24.60
C LEU A 424 -20.59 -3.36 -25.42
N CYS A 425 -20.70 -4.64 -25.77
CA CYS A 425 -19.64 -5.35 -26.52
C CYS A 425 -19.74 -5.27 -28.06
N ARG A 426 -20.79 -4.68 -28.62
CA ARG A 426 -21.06 -4.59 -30.07
C ARG A 426 -21.26 -5.92 -30.82
N GLY A 427 -21.29 -7.06 -30.14
CA GLY A 427 -21.60 -8.37 -30.77
C GLY A 427 -23.10 -8.53 -31.11
N ASP A 428 -23.42 -9.32 -32.14
CA ASP A 428 -24.82 -9.60 -32.56
C ASP A 428 -25.48 -10.61 -31.61
N HIS A 429 -26.21 -10.06 -30.63
CA HIS A 429 -26.85 -10.82 -29.55
C HIS A 429 -28.25 -10.30 -29.19
N VAL A 430 -28.70 -9.18 -29.78
CA VAL A 430 -29.95 -8.50 -29.40
C VAL A 430 -31.15 -9.16 -30.06
N LEU A 431 -31.06 -9.56 -31.34
CA LEU A 431 -32.17 -10.22 -32.04
C LEU A 431 -32.29 -11.71 -31.72
N THR A 432 -31.27 -12.32 -31.10
CA THR A 432 -31.27 -13.73 -30.68
C THR A 432 -31.85 -13.97 -29.29
N ALA A 433 -32.19 -12.91 -28.54
CA ALA A 433 -32.63 -13.01 -27.15
C ALA A 433 -34.16 -13.08 -27.03
N ASP A 434 -34.67 -14.02 -26.24
CA ASP A 434 -36.09 -14.29 -26.06
C ASP A 434 -36.54 -14.26 -24.58
N ALA A 435 -37.66 -14.89 -24.26
CA ALA A 435 -38.19 -14.97 -22.89
C ALA A 435 -37.34 -15.84 -21.94
N GLY A 436 -36.59 -16.82 -22.47
CA GLY A 436 -35.67 -17.67 -21.71
C GLY A 436 -34.40 -16.92 -21.25
N ASN A 437 -34.07 -15.80 -21.87
CA ASN A 437 -32.98 -14.91 -21.42
C ASN A 437 -33.34 -14.08 -20.16
N LEU A 438 -34.55 -14.22 -19.60
CA LEU A 438 -34.94 -13.54 -18.35
C LEU A 438 -34.12 -14.07 -17.16
N ASP A 439 -33.29 -13.21 -16.57
CA ASP A 439 -32.51 -13.53 -15.38
C ASP A 439 -33.42 -13.51 -14.13
N THR A 440 -33.97 -14.68 -13.81
CA THR A 440 -34.90 -14.88 -12.69
C THR A 440 -34.23 -14.71 -11.33
N GLY A 441 -32.94 -15.04 -11.22
CA GLY A 441 -32.13 -14.81 -10.02
C GLY A 441 -31.99 -13.32 -9.73
N LEU A 442 -31.53 -12.56 -10.70
CA LEU A 442 -31.40 -11.11 -10.59
C LEU A 442 -32.77 -10.43 -10.43
N LEU A 443 -33.84 -10.90 -11.09
CA LEU A 443 -35.20 -10.38 -10.87
C LEU A 443 -35.65 -10.52 -9.41
N ASN A 444 -35.41 -11.67 -8.78
CA ASN A 444 -35.78 -11.92 -7.38
C ASN A 444 -34.91 -11.12 -6.41
N PHE A 445 -33.62 -10.99 -6.71
CA PHE A 445 -32.69 -10.13 -5.98
C PHE A 445 -33.12 -8.65 -6.03
N LEU A 446 -33.40 -8.10 -7.22
CA LEU A 446 -33.84 -6.71 -7.40
C LEU A 446 -35.16 -6.42 -6.68
N ARG A 447 -36.11 -7.37 -6.69
CA ARG A 447 -37.36 -7.29 -5.92
C ARG A 447 -37.12 -7.23 -4.41
N THR A 448 -36.07 -7.88 -3.92
CA THR A 448 -35.74 -7.98 -2.49
C THR A 448 -34.96 -6.76 -2.00
N TYR A 449 -33.89 -6.37 -2.70
CA TYR A 449 -32.94 -5.32 -2.27
C TYR A 449 -33.22 -3.92 -2.83
N PHE A 450 -34.09 -3.79 -3.84
CA PHE A 450 -34.48 -2.52 -4.47
C PHE A 450 -36.02 -2.38 -4.66
N PRO A 451 -36.86 -2.73 -3.67
CA PRO A 451 -38.32 -2.80 -3.86
C PRO A 451 -38.99 -1.45 -4.18
N LYS A 452 -38.40 -0.31 -3.79
CA LYS A 452 -38.98 1.01 -4.10
C LYS A 452 -38.70 1.38 -5.55
N GLU A 453 -37.44 1.27 -5.93
CA GLU A 453 -36.89 1.58 -7.24
C GLU A 453 -37.46 0.62 -8.30
N ALA A 454 -37.67 -0.65 -7.93
CA ALA A 454 -38.37 -1.65 -8.74
C ALA A 454 -39.88 -1.35 -8.90
N LYS A 455 -40.53 -0.71 -7.92
CA LYS A 455 -41.94 -0.28 -8.06
C LYS A 455 -42.05 0.98 -8.91
N GLU A 456 -41.17 1.95 -8.69
CA GLU A 456 -41.12 3.22 -9.42
C GLU A 456 -40.82 3.01 -10.90
N LYS A 457 -39.74 2.28 -11.23
CA LYS A 457 -39.38 2.04 -12.63
C LYS A 457 -40.39 1.11 -13.34
N GLN A 458 -41.20 0.33 -12.61
CA GLN A 458 -42.33 -0.42 -13.19
C GLN A 458 -43.49 0.53 -13.57
N ARG A 459 -43.84 1.48 -12.70
CA ARG A 459 -44.81 2.55 -12.99
C ARG A 459 -44.40 3.37 -14.22
N GLU A 460 -43.13 3.80 -14.29
CA GLU A 460 -42.62 4.53 -15.47
C GLU A 460 -42.80 3.74 -16.77
N ASN A 461 -42.52 2.44 -16.75
CA ASN A 461 -42.67 1.56 -17.92
C ASN A 461 -44.14 1.46 -18.35
N GLU A 462 -45.09 1.39 -17.40
CA GLU A 462 -46.53 1.37 -17.65
C GLU A 462 -47.02 2.70 -18.24
N GLU A 463 -46.64 3.83 -17.64
CA GLU A 463 -46.93 5.18 -18.16
C GLU A 463 -46.33 5.43 -19.56
N GLU A 464 -45.18 4.82 -19.88
CA GLU A 464 -44.60 4.89 -21.21
C GLU A 464 -45.33 3.99 -22.24
N VAL A 465 -45.77 2.79 -21.84
CA VAL A 465 -46.62 1.92 -22.67
C VAL A 465 -47.96 2.60 -22.98
N ILE A 466 -48.59 3.21 -21.98
CA ILE A 466 -49.83 3.98 -22.13
C ILE A 466 -49.62 5.12 -23.13
N ARG A 467 -48.52 5.89 -23.00
CA ARG A 467 -48.17 6.97 -23.95
C ARG A 467 -47.83 6.46 -25.36
N GLU A 468 -47.28 5.26 -25.52
CA GLU A 468 -47.09 4.62 -26.84
C GLU A 468 -48.43 4.20 -27.46
N GLN A 469 -49.31 3.55 -26.69
CA GLN A 469 -50.63 3.13 -27.15
C GLN A 469 -51.48 4.33 -27.57
N TRP A 470 -51.55 5.38 -26.75
CA TRP A 470 -52.26 6.62 -27.09
C TRP A 470 -51.71 7.31 -28.35
N ARG A 471 -50.38 7.35 -28.54
CA ARG A 471 -49.78 7.88 -29.78
C ARG A 471 -50.15 7.03 -30.99
N ASN A 472 -50.11 5.70 -30.88
CA ASN A 472 -50.48 4.79 -31.97
C ASN A 472 -51.96 4.88 -32.32
N VAL A 473 -52.85 5.08 -31.35
CA VAL A 473 -54.29 5.30 -31.56
C VAL A 473 -54.55 6.63 -32.27
N HIS A 474 -53.93 7.74 -31.81
CA HIS A 474 -54.05 9.04 -32.48
C HIS A 474 -53.47 9.03 -33.91
N MET A 475 -52.30 8.41 -34.12
CA MET A 475 -51.71 8.27 -35.46
C MET A 475 -52.62 7.49 -36.40
N ARG A 476 -53.24 6.40 -35.92
CA ARG A 476 -54.25 5.65 -36.70
C ARG A 476 -55.46 6.50 -37.03
N HIS A 477 -56.05 7.21 -36.05
CA HIS A 477 -57.19 8.09 -36.32
C HIS A 477 -56.84 9.22 -37.30
N ALA A 478 -55.65 9.82 -37.21
CA ALA A 478 -55.19 10.83 -38.16
C ALA A 478 -55.00 10.26 -39.59
N GLN A 479 -54.50 9.02 -39.71
CA GLN A 479 -54.40 8.31 -40.98
C GLN A 479 -55.79 7.95 -41.54
N THR A 480 -56.73 7.54 -40.69
CA THR A 480 -58.12 7.26 -41.08
C THR A 480 -58.88 8.52 -41.49
N THR A 481 -58.71 9.66 -40.81
CA THR A 481 -59.36 10.92 -41.25
C THR A 481 -58.73 11.47 -42.52
N GLN A 482 -57.42 11.30 -42.73
CA GLN A 482 -56.79 11.61 -44.02
C GLN A 482 -57.32 10.73 -45.15
N SER A 483 -57.46 9.41 -44.96
CA SER A 483 -57.99 8.53 -46.01
C SER A 483 -59.48 8.75 -46.28
N VAL A 484 -60.31 8.98 -45.25
CA VAL A 484 -61.73 9.33 -45.41
C VAL A 484 -61.90 10.66 -46.14
N ASN A 485 -61.10 11.68 -45.83
CA ASN A 485 -61.15 12.96 -46.54
C ASN A 485 -60.64 12.86 -47.99
N GLN A 486 -59.69 11.96 -48.28
CA GLN A 486 -59.26 11.67 -49.66
C GLN A 486 -60.34 10.95 -50.49
N VAL A 487 -61.14 10.08 -49.87
CA VAL A 487 -62.29 9.44 -50.56
C VAL A 487 -63.43 10.43 -50.76
N ALA A 488 -63.83 11.16 -49.70
CA ALA A 488 -64.91 12.15 -49.77
C ALA A 488 -64.61 13.32 -50.72
N GLY A 489 -63.34 13.67 -50.92
CA GLY A 489 -62.92 14.65 -51.92
C GLY A 489 -63.01 14.18 -53.38
N GLY A 490 -63.30 12.90 -53.63
CA GLY A 490 -63.38 12.32 -54.97
C GLY A 490 -64.77 12.40 -55.63
N GLU A 491 -65.84 12.57 -54.86
CA GLU A 491 -67.23 12.44 -55.33
C GLU A 491 -67.91 13.80 -55.65
N SER A 492 -67.12 14.86 -55.92
CA SER A 492 -67.63 16.18 -56.30
C SER A 492 -67.18 16.61 -57.70
N CYS A 493 -67.40 15.73 -58.68
CA CYS A 493 -67.39 16.09 -60.10
C CYS A 493 -68.29 15.14 -60.90
N VAL A 494 -68.77 15.60 -62.07
CA VAL A 494 -69.68 14.89 -62.99
C VAL A 494 -71.13 14.69 -62.48
N VAL A 495 -71.90 15.77 -62.54
CA VAL A 495 -73.22 15.75 -63.20
C VAL A 495 -73.26 16.95 -64.15
N MET A 496 -73.78 16.77 -65.37
CA MET A 496 -74.08 17.83 -66.35
C MET A 496 -75.58 18.10 -66.36
#